data_AF-A0A382U4H1-F1
#
_entry.id   AF-A0A382U4H1-F1
#
_cell.length_a   1.000
_cell.length_b   1.000
_cell.length_c   1.000
_cell.angle_alpha   90.00
_cell.angle_beta   90.00
_cell.angle_gamma   90.00
#
_symmetry.space_group_name_H-M   'P 1'
#
loop_
_entity.id
_entity.type
_entity.pdbx_description
1 polymer ?
#
loop_
_entity_poly.entity_id
_entity_poly.type
_entity_poly.pdbx_seq_one_letter_code
_entity_poly.pdbx_strand_id
1 'polypeptide(L)'
;RHKTAMGRATLSRPMQLALASGIIHPDATILDYGCGRGDDLRTLSGLEYDCVGWDPVHRPDGEKRPSEVVNLGYVVNVIEDLGERAETLKSAWKLAEQVLIVAARVDFQAGEDFEDCADGVLTGRGTFQKFFTQPELRDWIDTTLDVLSVAAGPGIFFVFRHEEDRQRFSSRLFRRRLSAPIGTISDELFDAHREMLAPLTEFFEDRGRLPQPEELENSSALIEAFGSIAKAFRVVRNATGELAWNEIEDQRSDDLLVYLALQKFRNRPKASELPVELRYDVKAFFGSYTAGCSEA
;
A
#
# COMPACT_ATOMS: atom_id res chain seq x y z
N ARG A 1 11.33 -7.62 -25.17
CA ARG A 1 11.28 -6.15 -24.99
C ARG A 1 9.97 -5.81 -24.27
N HIS A 2 9.91 -6.07 -22.96
CA HIS A 2 8.75 -5.81 -22.11
C HIS A 2 9.32 -5.55 -20.72
N LYS A 3 9.62 -4.30 -20.38
CA LYS A 3 9.94 -3.92 -19.01
C LYS A 3 9.58 -2.47 -18.85
N THR A 4 9.08 -2.13 -17.66
CA THR A 4 8.58 -0.82 -17.20
C THR A 4 7.20 -0.50 -17.80
N ALA A 5 6.27 0.24 -17.21
CA ALA A 5 6.27 1.21 -16.13
C ALA A 5 5.39 0.79 -14.97
N MET A 6 6.03 0.88 -13.84
CA MET A 6 5.43 0.54 -12.57
C MET A 6 4.61 1.74 -12.08
N GLY A 7 3.33 1.76 -12.48
CA GLY A 7 2.26 2.59 -11.93
C GLY A 7 1.88 2.15 -10.52
N ARG A 8 1.59 3.14 -9.68
CA ARG A 8 1.52 3.05 -8.21
C ARG A 8 0.16 2.52 -7.74
N ALA A 9 0.01 1.21 -7.56
CA ALA A 9 -0.82 0.66 -6.48
C ALA A 9 -0.61 -0.84 -6.30
N THR A 10 -0.06 -1.21 -5.14
CA THR A 10 -0.31 -2.43 -4.33
C THR A 10 0.83 -2.62 -3.32
N LEU A 11 2.05 -2.24 -3.69
CA LEU A 11 3.24 -2.25 -2.83
C LEU A 11 3.35 -1.05 -1.90
N SER A 12 4.04 -1.21 -0.78
CA SER A 12 4.45 -0.13 0.11
C SER A 12 5.40 0.85 -0.60
N ARG A 13 5.45 2.10 -0.11
CA ARG A 13 6.32 3.14 -0.66
C ARG A 13 7.81 2.72 -0.79
N PRO A 14 8.45 2.07 0.21
CA PRO A 14 9.82 1.59 0.05
C PRO A 14 9.98 0.58 -1.08
N MET A 15 9.08 -0.40 -1.19
CA MET A 15 9.08 -1.40 -2.27
C MET A 15 8.88 -0.76 -3.65
N GLN A 16 7.96 0.19 -3.78
CA GLN A 16 7.77 0.94 -5.03
C GLN A 16 9.04 1.68 -5.46
N LEU A 17 9.75 2.32 -4.54
CA LEU A 17 10.99 3.04 -4.84
C LEU A 17 12.13 2.08 -5.23
N ALA A 18 12.22 0.93 -4.56
CA ALA A 18 13.22 -0.08 -4.87
C ALA A 18 13.03 -0.66 -6.27
N LEU A 19 11.79 -0.96 -6.67
CA LEU A 19 11.43 -1.34 -8.03
C LEU A 19 11.73 -0.22 -9.04
N ALA A 20 11.24 1.00 -8.78
CA ALA A 20 11.41 2.15 -9.68
C ALA A 20 12.88 2.62 -9.84
N SER A 21 13.79 2.14 -8.99
CA SER A 21 15.23 2.40 -9.08
C SER A 21 16.03 1.22 -9.62
N GLY A 22 15.38 0.08 -9.88
CA GLY A 22 15.98 -1.14 -10.37
C GLY A 22 16.83 -1.87 -9.33
N ILE A 23 16.60 -1.63 -8.04
CA ILE A 23 17.18 -2.42 -6.95
C ILE A 23 16.47 -3.78 -6.90
N ILE A 24 15.15 -3.74 -6.85
CA ILE A 24 14.34 -4.94 -7.09
C ILE A 24 14.28 -5.13 -8.60
N HIS A 25 14.80 -6.26 -9.05
CA HIS A 25 14.80 -6.72 -10.44
C HIS A 25 14.28 -8.17 -10.47
N PRO A 26 13.85 -8.70 -11.64
CA PRO A 26 13.11 -9.97 -11.67
C PRO A 26 13.83 -11.18 -11.07
N ASP A 27 15.15 -11.18 -11.07
CA ASP A 27 15.97 -12.29 -10.54
C ASP A 27 16.39 -12.07 -9.08
N ALA A 28 16.00 -10.94 -8.47
CA ALA A 28 16.39 -10.60 -7.10
C ALA A 28 15.64 -11.46 -6.08
N THR A 29 16.36 -11.93 -5.07
CA THR A 29 15.75 -12.52 -3.88
C THR A 29 15.39 -11.43 -2.86
N ILE A 30 14.19 -11.52 -2.29
CA ILE A 30 13.63 -10.48 -1.43
C ILE A 30 13.25 -11.08 -0.07
N LEU A 31 13.59 -10.38 1.01
CA LEU A 31 13.06 -10.64 2.35
C LEU A 31 12.31 -9.41 2.86
N ASP A 32 11.04 -9.57 3.21
CA ASP A 32 10.27 -8.56 3.94
C ASP A 32 10.33 -8.82 5.45
N TYR A 33 11.20 -8.09 6.15
CA TYR A 33 11.46 -8.21 7.58
C TYR A 33 10.47 -7.33 8.35
N GLY A 34 9.55 -7.94 9.08
CA GLY A 34 8.39 -7.28 9.67
C GLY A 34 7.28 -7.06 8.65
N CYS A 35 6.97 -8.08 7.85
CA CYS A 35 6.01 -7.98 6.73
C CYS A 35 4.55 -7.69 7.16
N GLY A 36 4.26 -7.70 8.47
CA GLY A 36 2.91 -7.63 9.00
C GLY A 36 2.02 -8.69 8.37
N ARG A 37 0.88 -8.24 7.81
CA ARG A 37 -0.09 -9.13 7.13
C ARG A 37 0.38 -9.59 5.73
N GLY A 38 1.56 -9.21 5.27
CA GLY A 38 2.17 -9.68 4.02
C GLY A 38 1.55 -9.10 2.74
N ASP A 39 1.13 -7.84 2.76
CA ASP A 39 0.58 -7.16 1.56
C ASP A 39 1.60 -7.06 0.43
N ASP A 40 2.84 -6.67 0.77
CA ASP A 40 3.94 -6.57 -0.19
C ASP A 40 4.31 -7.95 -0.74
N LEU A 41 4.37 -8.96 0.12
CA LEU A 41 4.67 -10.34 -0.28
C LEU A 41 3.63 -10.92 -1.24
N ARG A 42 2.33 -10.71 -0.98
CA ARG A 42 1.27 -11.16 -1.90
C ARG A 42 1.46 -10.55 -3.28
N THR A 43 1.73 -9.24 -3.30
CA THR A 43 1.92 -8.51 -4.55
C THR A 43 3.16 -8.97 -5.31
N LEU A 44 4.30 -9.10 -4.62
CA LEU A 44 5.55 -9.57 -5.22
C LEU A 44 5.45 -11.02 -5.70
N SER A 45 4.84 -11.90 -4.91
CA SER A 45 4.62 -13.31 -5.29
C SER A 45 3.70 -13.44 -6.50
N GLY A 46 2.64 -12.63 -6.57
CA GLY A 46 1.73 -12.58 -7.73
C GLY A 46 2.39 -12.06 -9.02
N LEU A 47 3.56 -11.42 -8.91
CA LEU A 47 4.42 -11.00 -10.01
C LEU A 47 5.64 -11.93 -10.20
N GLU A 48 5.60 -13.13 -9.60
CA GLU A 48 6.63 -14.17 -9.72
C GLU A 48 8.01 -13.79 -9.17
N TYR A 49 8.11 -12.79 -8.27
CA TYR A 49 9.35 -12.49 -7.57
C TYR A 49 9.64 -13.54 -6.49
N ASP A 50 10.92 -13.88 -6.31
CA ASP A 50 11.37 -14.75 -5.24
C ASP A 50 11.44 -14.00 -3.90
N CYS A 51 10.30 -13.91 -3.22
CA CYS A 51 10.17 -13.20 -1.94
C CYS A 51 9.74 -14.11 -0.78
N VAL A 52 10.34 -13.88 0.39
CA VAL A 52 9.90 -14.45 1.67
C VAL A 52 9.67 -13.32 2.67
N GLY A 53 9.01 -13.61 3.79
CA GLY A 53 8.89 -12.63 4.85
C GLY A 53 8.57 -13.23 6.20
N TRP A 54 8.87 -12.42 7.22
CA TRP A 54 8.77 -12.78 8.62
C TRP A 54 8.17 -11.62 9.40
N ASP A 55 7.33 -11.91 10.38
CA ASP A 55 6.79 -10.91 11.30
C ASP A 55 6.57 -11.55 12.67
N PRO A 56 7.00 -10.94 13.79
CA PRO A 56 6.91 -11.57 15.10
C PRO A 56 5.46 -11.87 15.55
N VAL A 57 4.48 -11.14 15.04
CA VAL A 57 3.07 -11.25 15.46
C VAL A 57 2.22 -11.91 14.38
N HIS A 58 2.37 -11.48 13.14
CA HIS A 58 1.50 -11.87 12.03
C HIS A 58 2.02 -13.06 11.22
N ARG A 59 3.33 -13.33 11.26
CA ARG A 59 3.95 -14.45 10.56
C ARG A 59 5.18 -14.97 11.33
N PRO A 60 4.99 -15.49 12.56
CA PRO A 60 6.09 -15.90 13.44
C PRO A 60 6.90 -17.07 12.87
N ASP A 61 6.22 -17.97 12.14
CA ASP A 61 6.81 -19.12 11.44
C ASP A 61 7.33 -18.77 10.04
N GLY A 62 7.39 -17.48 9.69
CA GLY A 62 7.92 -17.00 8.42
C GLY A 62 9.42 -17.25 8.26
N GLU A 63 9.88 -17.35 7.02
CA GLU A 63 11.28 -17.61 6.73
C GLU A 63 12.13 -16.33 6.85
N LYS A 64 13.25 -16.44 7.58
CA LYS A 64 14.32 -15.43 7.62
C LYS A 64 15.55 -15.99 6.93
N ARG A 65 15.62 -15.82 5.62
CA ARG A 65 16.79 -16.22 4.82
C ARG A 65 17.58 -14.99 4.36
N PRO A 66 18.91 -15.11 4.16
CA PRO A 66 19.67 -14.12 3.43
C PRO A 66 19.05 -13.88 2.04
N SER A 67 18.94 -12.61 1.67
CA SER A 67 18.34 -12.17 0.41
C SER A 67 19.12 -10.99 -0.16
N GLU A 68 19.15 -10.84 -1.48
CA GLU A 68 19.77 -9.69 -2.15
C GLU A 68 19.20 -8.37 -1.62
N VAL A 69 17.88 -8.31 -1.48
CA VAL A 69 17.16 -7.15 -0.98
C VAL A 69 16.41 -7.50 0.31
N VAL A 70 16.69 -6.78 1.39
CA VAL A 70 15.91 -6.87 2.64
C VAL A 70 15.13 -5.59 2.84
N ASN A 71 13.81 -5.69 3.03
CA ASN A 71 12.95 -4.60 3.46
C ASN A 71 12.79 -4.60 4.97
N LEU A 72 13.09 -3.48 5.62
CA LEU A 72 12.72 -3.18 7.00
C LEU A 72 11.75 -1.99 6.98
N GLY A 73 10.57 -2.23 6.40
CA GLY A 73 9.58 -1.21 6.10
C GLY A 73 8.68 -0.90 7.30
N TYR A 74 8.82 0.29 7.87
CA TYR A 74 7.98 0.80 8.97
C TYR A 74 8.01 -0.01 10.28
N VAL A 75 9.05 -0.83 10.47
CA VAL A 75 9.22 -1.68 11.66
C VAL A 75 9.87 -0.93 12.81
N VAL A 76 10.96 -0.21 12.55
CA VAL A 76 11.74 0.45 13.61
C VAL A 76 10.95 1.53 14.35
N ASN A 77 9.91 2.07 13.73
CA ASN A 77 9.06 3.08 14.33
C ASN A 77 8.02 2.54 15.32
N VAL A 78 7.86 1.22 15.46
CA VAL A 78 6.96 0.63 16.47
C VAL A 78 7.69 -0.04 17.63
N ILE A 79 9.03 -0.02 17.62
CA ILE A 79 9.86 -0.63 18.67
C ILE A 79 10.22 0.43 19.71
N GLU A 80 9.72 0.27 20.93
CA GLU A 80 9.94 1.18 22.06
C GLU A 80 11.38 1.11 22.59
N ASP A 81 11.89 -0.09 22.85
CA ASP A 81 13.23 -0.27 23.40
C ASP A 81 14.32 0.08 22.37
N LEU A 82 15.21 0.99 22.73
CA LEU A 82 16.28 1.47 21.85
C LEU A 82 17.28 0.37 21.48
N GLY A 83 17.54 -0.56 22.41
CA GLY A 83 18.45 -1.69 22.19
C GLY A 83 17.85 -2.68 21.20
N GLU A 84 16.60 -3.07 21.41
CA GLU A 84 15.82 -3.92 20.51
C GLU A 84 15.70 -3.31 19.12
N ARG A 85 15.46 -1.99 19.04
CA ARG A 85 15.36 -1.27 17.76
C ARG A 85 16.67 -1.36 16.98
N ALA A 86 17.80 -1.14 17.65
CA ALA A 86 19.13 -1.24 17.05
C ALA A 86 19.48 -2.68 16.64
N GLU A 87 19.19 -3.67 17.50
CA GLU A 87 19.43 -5.07 17.18
C GLU A 87 18.53 -5.59 16.05
N THR A 88 17.31 -5.07 15.93
CA THR A 88 16.42 -5.35 14.79
C THR A 88 17.02 -4.84 13.49
N LEU A 89 17.51 -3.60 13.47
CA LEU A 89 18.18 -3.03 12.30
C LEU A 89 19.42 -3.86 11.91
N LYS A 90 20.27 -4.21 12.88
CA LYS A 90 21.45 -5.06 12.66
C LYS A 90 21.08 -6.46 12.16
N SER A 91 19.99 -7.03 12.67
CA SER A 91 19.53 -8.36 12.26
C SER A 91 19.02 -8.36 10.83
N ALA A 92 18.24 -7.35 10.44
CA ALA A 92 17.84 -7.15 9.05
C ALA A 92 19.07 -6.92 8.14
N TRP A 93 20.04 -6.13 8.60
CA TRP A 93 21.29 -5.90 7.86
C TRP A 93 22.08 -7.18 7.62
N LYS A 94 22.21 -8.06 8.63
CA LYS A 94 22.90 -9.36 8.49
C LYS A 94 22.31 -10.24 7.39
N LEU A 95 21.01 -10.11 7.11
CA LEU A 95 20.31 -10.88 6.07
C LEU A 95 20.37 -10.22 4.69
N ALA A 96 20.79 -8.95 4.60
CA ALA A 96 20.92 -8.27 3.32
C ALA A 96 22.25 -8.62 2.65
N GLU A 97 22.19 -9.22 1.47
CA GLU A 97 23.37 -9.57 0.68
C GLU A 97 23.82 -8.44 -0.25
N GLN A 98 22.90 -7.56 -0.68
CA GLN A 98 23.24 -6.37 -1.49
C GLN A 98 22.70 -5.09 -0.88
N VAL A 99 21.39 -5.01 -0.60
CA VAL A 99 20.73 -3.77 -0.15
C VAL A 99 19.77 -4.03 1.01
N LEU A 100 19.89 -3.21 2.05
CA LEU A 100 18.87 -3.06 3.08
C LEU A 100 18.08 -1.77 2.84
N ILE A 101 16.76 -1.91 2.78
CA ILE A 101 15.83 -0.81 2.70
C ILE A 101 15.30 -0.54 4.10
N VAL A 102 15.44 0.68 4.60
CA VAL A 102 14.94 1.10 5.90
C VAL A 102 13.91 2.19 5.68
N ALA A 103 12.69 1.99 6.18
CA ALA A 103 11.64 3.00 6.16
C ALA A 103 11.05 3.25 7.53
N ALA A 104 10.79 4.51 7.86
CA ALA A 104 10.10 4.92 9.08
C ALA A 104 9.19 6.11 8.83
N ARG A 105 8.24 6.34 9.74
CA ARG A 105 7.35 7.51 9.68
C ARG A 105 8.13 8.77 10.06
N VAL A 106 8.02 9.82 9.23
CA VAL A 106 8.75 11.09 9.41
C VAL A 106 7.92 12.30 9.78
N ASP A 107 6.58 12.18 9.75
CA ASP A 107 5.67 13.30 10.02
C ASP A 107 4.58 12.94 11.03
N PHE A 108 4.21 13.94 11.83
CA PHE A 108 3.03 13.96 12.68
C PHE A 108 1.76 14.14 11.83
N GLN A 109 0.72 13.35 12.11
CA GLN A 109 -0.62 13.68 11.62
C GLN A 109 -1.28 14.65 12.61
N ALA A 110 -1.74 15.79 12.11
CA ALA A 110 -2.44 16.77 12.93
C ALA A 110 -3.79 16.21 13.41
N GLY A 111 -4.04 16.24 14.73
CA GLY A 111 -5.33 15.88 15.33
C GLY A 111 -5.39 14.54 16.09
N GLU A 112 -4.27 13.85 16.29
CA GLU A 112 -4.19 12.70 17.20
C GLU A 112 -3.73 13.15 18.60
N ASP A 113 -4.44 12.70 19.64
CA ASP A 113 -4.00 12.85 21.03
C ASP A 113 -2.83 11.89 21.27
N PHE A 114 -1.67 12.45 21.62
CA PHE A 114 -0.44 11.71 21.87
C PHE A 114 0.04 11.96 23.29
N GLU A 115 0.44 10.89 23.97
CA GLU A 115 1.18 10.99 25.23
C GLU A 115 2.66 10.71 24.97
N ASP A 116 3.55 11.54 25.49
CA ASP A 116 5.00 11.34 25.37
C ASP A 116 5.40 10.02 26.05
N CYS A 117 6.15 9.18 25.33
CA CYS A 117 6.61 7.89 25.83
C CYS A 117 8.00 7.58 25.27
N ALA A 118 8.99 7.40 26.16
CA ALA A 118 10.39 7.23 25.80
C ALA A 118 10.88 8.31 24.82
N ASP A 119 11.29 7.94 23.60
CA ASP A 119 11.70 8.86 22.53
C ASP A 119 10.63 9.06 21.44
N GLY A 120 9.42 8.52 21.66
CA GLY A 120 8.28 8.58 20.76
C GLY A 120 7.00 8.96 21.49
N VAL A 121 5.87 8.46 20.98
CA VAL A 121 4.54 8.75 21.53
C VAL A 121 3.72 7.48 21.66
N LEU A 122 2.83 7.44 22.65
CA LEU A 122 1.73 6.48 22.71
C LEU A 122 0.54 7.06 21.98
N THR A 123 0.01 6.29 21.02
CA THR A 123 -1.25 6.62 20.36
C THR A 123 -2.42 6.39 21.33
N GLY A 124 -3.60 6.98 21.09
CA GLY A 124 -4.81 6.71 21.87
C GLY A 124 -5.26 5.22 21.91
N ARG A 125 -4.62 4.33 21.13
CA ARG A 125 -4.81 2.87 21.18
C ARG A 125 -3.77 2.15 22.05
N GLY A 126 -2.89 2.89 22.74
CA GLY A 126 -1.85 2.34 23.61
C GLY A 126 -0.65 1.73 22.89
N THR A 127 -0.43 2.04 21.61
CA THR A 127 0.73 1.54 20.86
C THR A 127 1.81 2.61 20.73
N PHE A 128 3.06 2.21 20.98
CA PHE A 128 4.23 3.07 20.78
C PHE A 128 4.46 3.39 19.30
N GLN A 129 4.82 4.65 19.04
CA GLN A 129 5.16 5.13 17.71
C GLN A 129 6.29 6.16 17.80
N LYS A 130 7.43 5.86 17.19
CA LYS A 130 8.52 6.82 16.96
C LYS A 130 8.32 7.53 15.62
N PHE A 131 8.30 8.85 15.64
CA PHE A 131 8.41 9.68 14.45
C PHE A 131 9.84 10.18 14.34
N PHE A 132 10.51 9.87 13.23
CA PHE A 132 11.89 10.29 13.00
C PHE A 132 11.92 11.57 12.17
N THR A 133 12.85 12.47 12.42
CA THR A 133 13.20 13.43 11.36
C THR A 133 14.02 12.74 10.26
N GLN A 134 14.02 13.27 9.04
CA GLN A 134 14.86 12.72 7.96
C GLN A 134 16.36 12.63 8.35
N PRO A 135 16.98 13.67 8.95
CA PRO A 135 18.38 13.59 9.37
C PRO A 135 18.61 12.62 10.52
N GLU A 136 17.71 12.61 11.51
CA GLU A 136 17.80 11.69 12.65
C GLU A 136 17.77 10.22 12.22
N LEU A 137 16.85 9.87 11.30
CA LEU A 137 16.79 8.50 10.78
C LEU A 137 18.08 8.12 10.06
N ARG A 138 18.64 9.01 9.24
CA ARG A 138 19.93 8.80 8.56
C ARG A 138 21.04 8.56 9.58
N ASP A 139 21.22 9.49 10.52
CA ASP A 139 22.33 9.45 11.47
C ASP A 139 22.25 8.21 12.36
N TRP A 140 21.02 7.83 12.75
CA TRP A 140 20.79 6.61 13.51
C TRP A 140 21.13 5.34 12.71
N ILE A 141 20.71 5.25 11.44
CA ILE A 141 21.07 4.11 10.57
C ILE A 141 22.58 4.03 10.39
N ASP A 142 23.20 5.15 10.00
CA ASP A 142 24.62 5.23 9.66
C ASP A 142 25.50 4.86 10.88
N THR A 143 25.14 5.38 12.07
CA THR A 143 25.86 5.09 13.31
C THR A 143 25.65 3.66 13.79
N THR A 144 24.42 3.12 13.66
CA THR A 144 24.10 1.77 14.16
C THR A 144 24.73 0.67 13.31
N LEU A 145 24.83 0.90 11.99
CA LEU A 145 25.38 -0.05 11.03
C LEU A 145 26.85 0.18 10.69
N ASP A 146 27.40 1.36 11.03
CA ASP A 146 28.73 1.81 10.59
C ASP A 146 28.87 1.81 9.05
N VAL A 147 27.79 2.18 8.36
CA VAL A 147 27.69 2.20 6.89
C VAL A 147 26.83 3.38 6.44
N LEU A 148 27.31 4.17 5.48
CA LEU A 148 26.58 5.33 4.96
C LEU A 148 25.34 4.93 4.15
N SER A 149 24.19 5.49 4.52
CA SER A 149 22.93 5.32 3.81
C SER A 149 22.68 6.38 2.73
N VAL A 150 21.86 6.04 1.74
CA VAL A 150 21.41 6.96 0.68
C VAL A 150 19.91 7.19 0.81
N ALA A 151 19.50 8.46 0.83
CA ALA A 151 18.08 8.81 0.85
C ALA A 151 17.44 8.46 -0.51
N ALA A 152 16.45 7.58 -0.48
CA ALA A 152 15.63 7.23 -1.65
C ALA A 152 14.30 8.00 -1.68
N GLY A 153 13.87 8.53 -0.52
CA GLY A 153 12.73 9.42 -0.38
C GLY A 153 12.50 9.85 1.06
N PRO A 154 11.43 10.64 1.33
CA PRO A 154 11.01 10.98 2.68
C PRO A 154 10.80 9.72 3.54
N GLY A 155 11.54 9.62 4.63
CA GLY A 155 11.55 8.51 5.57
C GLY A 155 12.10 7.20 5.03
N ILE A 156 12.78 7.19 3.87
CA ILE A 156 13.22 5.95 3.20
C ILE A 156 14.70 6.06 2.80
N PHE A 157 15.48 5.11 3.28
CA PHE A 157 16.92 5.00 3.07
C PHE A 157 17.32 3.63 2.53
N PHE A 158 18.29 3.62 1.62
CA PHE A 158 18.93 2.39 1.13
C PHE A 158 20.36 2.32 1.67
N VAL A 159 20.72 1.18 2.24
CA VAL A 159 22.05 0.86 2.75
C VAL A 159 22.63 -0.24 1.87
N PHE A 160 23.78 0.01 1.25
CA PHE A 160 24.39 -0.88 0.27
C PHE A 160 25.57 -1.61 0.88
N ARG A 161 25.72 -2.91 0.57
CA ARG A 161 26.87 -3.73 1.01
C ARG A 161 28.17 -3.29 0.37
N HIS A 162 28.10 -2.89 -0.90
CA HIS A 162 29.25 -2.45 -1.66
C HIS A 162 29.17 -0.96 -1.94
N GLU A 163 30.28 -0.28 -1.67
CA GLU A 163 30.42 1.16 -1.92
C GLU A 163 30.21 1.50 -3.41
N GLU A 164 30.58 0.60 -4.33
CA GLU A 164 30.34 0.78 -5.76
C GLU A 164 28.84 0.90 -6.08
N ASP A 165 27.99 0.06 -5.49
CA ASP A 165 26.55 0.10 -5.72
C ASP A 165 25.93 1.36 -5.14
N ARG A 166 26.41 1.80 -3.99
CA ARG A 166 26.02 3.09 -3.38
C ARG A 166 26.33 4.27 -4.30
N GLN A 167 27.53 4.30 -4.88
CA GLN A 167 27.95 5.35 -5.82
C GLN A 167 27.16 5.27 -7.12
N ARG A 168 26.95 4.05 -7.64
CA ARG A 168 26.15 3.78 -8.84
C ARG A 168 24.73 4.30 -8.66
N PHE A 169 24.07 3.98 -7.55
CA PHE A 169 22.74 4.49 -7.23
C PHE A 169 22.73 6.01 -7.08
N SER A 170 23.67 6.58 -6.32
CA SER A 170 23.76 8.03 -6.10
C SER A 170 23.92 8.79 -7.42
N SER A 171 24.78 8.30 -8.33
CA SER A 171 24.98 8.89 -9.67
C SER A 171 23.71 8.85 -10.56
N ARG A 172 22.79 7.91 -10.31
CA ARG A 172 21.52 7.83 -11.03
C ARG A 172 20.52 8.86 -10.53
N LEU A 173 20.54 9.22 -9.23
CA LEU A 173 19.68 10.27 -8.67
C LEU A 173 19.98 11.65 -9.26
N PHE A 174 21.27 11.95 -9.53
CA PHE A 174 21.68 13.24 -10.11
C PHE A 174 21.43 13.37 -11.62
N ARG A 175 21.11 12.26 -12.31
CA ARG A 175 20.82 12.27 -13.75
C ARG A 175 19.34 12.54 -14.00
N ARG A 176 19.04 13.62 -14.73
CA ARG A 176 17.68 13.94 -15.22
C ARG A 176 17.12 12.74 -15.99
N ARG A 177 16.03 12.13 -15.50
CA ARG A 177 15.33 11.04 -16.16
C ARG A 177 14.70 11.55 -17.47
N LEU A 178 15.24 11.14 -18.61
CA LEU A 178 14.49 11.12 -19.88
C LEU A 178 13.88 9.72 -19.99
N SER A 179 12.65 9.53 -19.51
CA SER A 179 11.98 8.22 -19.56
C SER A 179 10.82 8.27 -20.56
N ALA A 180 10.85 7.35 -21.54
CA ALA A 180 9.69 7.02 -22.36
C ALA A 180 8.56 6.46 -21.48
N PRO A 181 7.27 6.56 -21.87
CA PRO A 181 6.17 5.92 -21.14
C PRO A 181 6.28 4.42 -21.31
N ILE A 182 6.08 3.70 -20.22
CA ILE A 182 6.22 2.26 -20.16
C ILE A 182 4.93 1.73 -19.44
N GLY A 183 4.52 0.46 -19.49
CA GLY A 183 3.21 -0.03 -18.99
C GLY A 183 3.12 -0.52 -17.52
N THR A 184 2.00 -0.27 -16.86
CA THR A 184 1.57 -0.53 -15.46
C THR A 184 2.08 -1.74 -14.63
N ILE A 185 2.41 -1.66 -13.32
CA ILE A 185 2.26 -2.86 -12.43
C ILE A 185 0.79 -3.23 -12.34
N SER A 186 -0.08 -2.22 -12.29
CA SER A 186 -1.52 -2.45 -12.31
C SER A 186 -1.94 -3.12 -13.61
N ASP A 187 -1.34 -2.76 -14.75
CA ASP A 187 -1.59 -3.44 -16.04
C ASP A 187 -1.16 -4.91 -15.98
N GLU A 188 0.03 -5.22 -15.44
CA GLU A 188 0.52 -6.61 -15.30
C GLU A 188 -0.34 -7.44 -14.33
N LEU A 189 -0.70 -6.90 -13.17
CA LEU A 189 -1.60 -7.57 -12.21
C LEU A 189 -3.02 -7.73 -12.77
N PHE A 190 -3.50 -6.72 -13.48
CA PHE A 190 -4.80 -6.74 -14.15
C PHE A 190 -4.81 -7.81 -15.24
N ASP A 191 -3.76 -7.92 -16.05
CA ASP A 191 -3.64 -8.94 -17.07
C ASP A 191 -3.52 -10.35 -16.48
N ALA A 192 -2.69 -10.52 -15.43
CA ALA A 192 -2.51 -11.81 -14.76
C ALA A 192 -3.78 -12.32 -14.05
N HIS A 193 -4.64 -11.41 -13.57
CA HIS A 193 -5.84 -11.75 -12.79
C HIS A 193 -7.13 -11.26 -13.46
N ARG A 194 -7.13 -11.09 -14.78
CA ARG A 194 -8.23 -10.46 -15.52
C ARG A 194 -9.58 -11.14 -15.27
N GLU A 195 -9.62 -12.47 -15.30
CA GLU A 195 -10.84 -13.25 -15.07
C GLU A 195 -11.35 -13.10 -13.63
N MET A 196 -10.44 -13.01 -12.65
CA MET A 196 -10.79 -12.82 -11.24
C MET A 196 -11.31 -11.40 -10.97
N LEU A 197 -10.79 -10.40 -11.68
CA LEU A 197 -11.18 -8.99 -11.55
C LEU A 197 -12.44 -8.64 -12.35
N ALA A 198 -12.85 -9.47 -13.31
CA ALA A 198 -14.02 -9.21 -14.16
C ALA A 198 -15.33 -9.02 -13.36
N PRO A 199 -15.71 -9.90 -12.41
CA PRO A 199 -16.93 -9.70 -11.62
C PRO A 199 -16.92 -8.41 -10.79
N LEU A 200 -15.74 -8.03 -10.27
CA LEU A 200 -15.58 -6.78 -9.53
C LEU A 200 -15.74 -5.54 -10.44
N THR A 201 -15.24 -5.65 -11.66
CA THR A 201 -15.33 -4.59 -12.68
C THR A 201 -16.78 -4.41 -13.12
N GLU A 202 -17.46 -5.49 -13.47
CA GLU A 202 -18.90 -5.50 -13.85
C GLU A 202 -19.78 -4.95 -12.72
N PHE A 203 -19.50 -5.33 -11.47
CA PHE A 203 -20.24 -4.78 -10.32
C PHE A 203 -20.07 -3.26 -10.21
N PHE A 204 -18.86 -2.74 -10.40
CA PHE A 204 -18.62 -1.30 -10.32
C PHE A 204 -19.26 -0.55 -11.50
N GLU A 205 -19.25 -1.12 -12.72
CA GLU A 205 -19.94 -0.55 -13.88
C GLU A 205 -21.47 -0.45 -13.66
N ASP A 206 -22.06 -1.43 -12.97
CA ASP A 206 -23.48 -1.42 -12.63
C ASP A 206 -23.80 -0.45 -11.47
N ARG A 207 -23.02 -0.47 -10.38
CA ARG A 207 -23.39 0.22 -9.12
C ARG A 207 -22.66 1.54 -8.88
N GLY A 208 -21.56 1.80 -9.54
CA GLY A 208 -20.70 2.97 -9.33
C GLY A 208 -20.05 3.02 -7.94
N ARG A 209 -20.02 1.90 -7.21
CA ARG A 209 -19.42 1.78 -5.88
C ARG A 209 -18.80 0.41 -5.69
N LEU A 210 -17.95 0.28 -4.68
CA LEU A 210 -17.38 -1.01 -4.30
C LEU A 210 -18.46 -1.95 -3.69
N PRO A 211 -18.39 -3.26 -3.96
CA PRO A 211 -19.27 -4.25 -3.35
C PRO A 211 -18.93 -4.46 -1.87
N GLN A 212 -19.95 -4.76 -1.07
CA GLN A 212 -19.76 -5.44 0.21
C GLN A 212 -19.31 -6.90 -0.03
N PRO A 213 -18.62 -7.54 0.94
CA PRO A 213 -18.17 -8.93 0.78
C PRO A 213 -19.29 -9.91 0.42
N GLU A 214 -20.53 -9.64 0.85
CA GLU A 214 -21.71 -10.46 0.59
C GLU A 214 -22.33 -10.25 -0.79
N GLU A 215 -21.99 -9.15 -1.48
CA GLU A 215 -22.54 -8.80 -2.81
C GLU A 215 -21.76 -9.44 -3.97
N LEU A 216 -20.64 -10.12 -3.67
CA LEU A 216 -19.75 -10.67 -4.68
C LEU A 216 -19.30 -12.09 -4.29
N GLU A 217 -19.62 -13.08 -5.11
CA GLU A 217 -19.34 -14.50 -4.82
C GLU A 217 -17.83 -14.80 -4.68
N ASN A 218 -16.98 -14.14 -5.47
CA ASN A 218 -15.52 -14.30 -5.44
C ASN A 218 -14.82 -13.28 -4.51
N SER A 219 -15.54 -12.68 -3.55
CA SER A 219 -14.97 -11.70 -2.61
C SER A 219 -13.81 -12.27 -1.79
N SER A 220 -13.91 -13.52 -1.35
CA SER A 220 -12.86 -14.21 -0.59
C SER A 220 -11.57 -14.36 -1.41
N ALA A 221 -11.67 -14.80 -2.66
CA ALA A 221 -10.53 -14.96 -3.56
C ALA A 221 -9.84 -13.61 -3.86
N LEU A 222 -10.62 -12.54 -4.04
CA LEU A 222 -10.08 -11.19 -4.24
C LEU A 222 -9.36 -10.68 -2.98
N ILE A 223 -9.92 -10.93 -1.79
CA ILE A 223 -9.28 -10.55 -0.53
C ILE A 223 -8.00 -11.36 -0.31
N GLU A 224 -7.99 -12.64 -0.68
CA GLU A 224 -6.79 -13.48 -0.58
C GLU A 224 -5.67 -13.00 -1.52
N ALA A 225 -5.99 -12.71 -2.78
CA ALA A 225 -5.01 -12.28 -3.77
C ALA A 225 -4.51 -10.85 -3.55
N PHE A 226 -5.42 -9.90 -3.26
CA PHE A 226 -5.12 -8.46 -3.22
C PHE A 226 -5.14 -7.84 -1.81
N GLY A 227 -5.51 -8.60 -0.79
CA GLY A 227 -5.65 -8.16 0.60
C GLY A 227 -6.98 -7.47 0.93
N SER A 228 -7.63 -6.81 -0.04
CA SER A 228 -8.99 -6.28 0.09
C SER A 228 -9.64 -5.97 -1.26
N ILE A 229 -10.97 -5.92 -1.29
CA ILE A 229 -11.75 -5.51 -2.49
C ILE A 229 -11.34 -4.12 -2.98
N ALA A 230 -11.13 -3.17 -2.06
CA ALA A 230 -10.70 -1.82 -2.42
C ALA A 230 -9.30 -1.79 -3.06
N LYS A 231 -8.39 -2.68 -2.63
CA LYS A 231 -7.07 -2.82 -3.25
C LYS A 231 -7.16 -3.48 -4.62
N ALA A 232 -8.00 -4.51 -4.76
CA ALA A 232 -8.27 -5.15 -6.05
C ALA A 232 -8.84 -4.14 -7.06
N PHE A 233 -9.83 -3.35 -6.68
CA PHE A 233 -10.40 -2.33 -7.57
C PHE A 233 -9.40 -1.23 -7.92
N ARG A 234 -8.48 -0.88 -7.00
CA ARG A 234 -7.42 0.08 -7.31
C ARG A 234 -6.48 -0.41 -8.41
N VAL A 235 -6.24 -1.73 -8.50
CA VAL A 235 -5.50 -2.33 -9.62
C VAL A 235 -6.25 -2.11 -10.92
N VAL A 236 -7.56 -2.41 -10.96
CA VAL A 236 -8.41 -2.16 -12.13
C VAL A 236 -8.37 -0.69 -12.54
N ARG A 237 -8.66 0.22 -11.60
CA ARG A 237 -8.76 1.66 -11.84
C ARG A 237 -7.48 2.25 -12.42
N ASN A 238 -6.33 1.81 -11.92
CA ASN A 238 -5.04 2.27 -12.41
C ASN A 238 -4.68 1.69 -13.79
N ALA A 239 -5.08 0.45 -14.06
CA ALA A 239 -4.78 -0.24 -15.32
C ALA A 239 -5.63 0.26 -16.49
N THR A 240 -6.91 0.57 -16.24
CA THR A 240 -7.87 0.99 -17.27
C THR A 240 -8.10 2.50 -17.33
N GLY A 241 -7.58 3.25 -16.35
CA GLY A 241 -7.58 4.71 -16.29
C GLY A 241 -8.68 5.27 -15.39
N GLU A 242 -8.33 6.20 -14.49
CA GLU A 242 -9.22 6.65 -13.41
C GLU A 242 -10.43 7.47 -13.87
N LEU A 243 -10.33 8.19 -15.00
CA LEU A 243 -11.37 9.12 -15.45
C LEU A 243 -12.70 8.43 -15.74
N ALA A 244 -12.68 7.30 -16.44
CA ALA A 244 -13.90 6.56 -16.78
C ALA A 244 -14.62 6.02 -15.53
N TRP A 245 -13.88 5.61 -14.50
CA TRP A 245 -14.46 5.13 -13.26
C TRP A 245 -15.12 6.23 -12.44
N ASN A 246 -14.50 7.41 -12.41
CA ASN A 246 -15.10 8.58 -11.76
C ASN A 246 -16.39 9.01 -12.49
N GLU A 247 -16.42 8.96 -13.82
CA GLU A 247 -17.64 9.25 -14.58
C GLU A 247 -18.78 8.25 -14.27
N ILE A 248 -18.46 6.97 -14.09
CA ILE A 248 -19.45 5.96 -13.66
C ILE A 248 -19.95 6.25 -12.24
N GLU A 249 -19.05 6.59 -11.31
CA GLU A 249 -19.38 6.95 -9.93
C GLU A 249 -20.32 8.16 -9.89
N ASP A 250 -19.98 9.23 -10.62
CA ASP A 250 -20.77 10.45 -10.74
C ASP A 250 -22.14 10.16 -11.36
N GLN A 251 -22.19 9.43 -12.48
CA GLN A 251 -23.44 9.10 -13.16
C GLN A 251 -24.38 8.27 -12.28
N ARG A 252 -23.84 7.32 -11.50
CA ARG A 252 -24.65 6.48 -10.60
C ARG A 252 -25.13 7.23 -9.37
N SER A 253 -24.32 8.16 -8.86
CA SER A 253 -24.76 9.10 -7.84
C SER A 253 -25.93 9.97 -8.34
N ASP A 254 -25.82 10.53 -9.53
CA ASP A 254 -26.87 11.35 -10.16
C ASP A 254 -28.15 10.55 -10.42
N ASP A 255 -28.04 9.33 -10.97
CA ASP A 255 -29.17 8.41 -11.18
C ASP A 255 -29.91 8.14 -9.85
N LEU A 256 -29.16 7.96 -8.75
CA LEU A 256 -29.72 7.74 -7.43
C LEU A 256 -30.39 8.99 -6.85
N LEU A 257 -29.82 10.19 -7.09
CA LEU A 257 -30.48 11.46 -6.72
C LEU A 257 -31.81 11.63 -7.45
N VAL A 258 -31.85 11.35 -8.77
CA VAL A 258 -33.09 11.39 -9.55
C VAL A 258 -34.13 10.42 -8.98
N TYR A 259 -33.72 9.20 -8.63
CA TYR A 259 -34.60 8.24 -7.97
C TYR A 259 -35.16 8.78 -6.65
N LEU A 260 -34.30 9.31 -5.76
CA LEU A 260 -34.72 9.86 -4.47
C LEU A 260 -35.63 11.10 -4.62
N ALA A 261 -35.39 11.94 -5.63
CA ALA A 261 -36.23 13.08 -5.97
C ALA A 261 -37.61 12.64 -6.46
N LEU A 262 -37.69 11.61 -7.32
CA LEU A 262 -38.97 11.06 -7.78
C LEU A 262 -39.80 10.47 -6.63
N GLN A 263 -39.16 9.83 -5.66
CA GLN A 263 -39.82 9.30 -4.47
C GLN A 263 -40.44 10.41 -3.58
N LYS A 264 -39.88 11.62 -3.59
CA LYS A 264 -40.44 12.79 -2.89
C LYS A 264 -41.85 13.11 -3.36
N PHE A 265 -42.16 12.92 -4.64
CA PHE A 265 -43.48 13.16 -5.22
C PHE A 265 -44.46 12.00 -5.04
N ARG A 266 -43.98 10.80 -4.71
CA ARG A 266 -44.77 9.55 -4.62
C ARG A 266 -44.83 8.95 -3.22
N ASN A 267 -44.75 9.80 -2.20
CA ASN A 267 -44.76 9.45 -0.77
C ASN A 267 -43.49 8.67 -0.38
N ARG A 268 -42.48 9.40 0.11
CA ARG A 268 -41.12 8.92 0.34
C ARG A 268 -41.08 7.70 1.27
N PRO A 269 -40.49 6.55 0.87
CA PRO A 269 -40.37 5.37 1.71
C PRO A 269 -39.38 5.61 2.85
N LYS A 270 -39.49 4.83 3.93
CA LYS A 270 -38.52 4.84 5.02
C LYS A 270 -37.24 4.13 4.58
N ALA A 271 -36.10 4.51 5.17
CA ALA A 271 -34.81 3.88 4.86
C ALA A 271 -34.79 2.36 5.04
N SER A 272 -35.59 1.82 5.97
CA SER A 272 -35.73 0.38 6.24
C SER A 272 -36.56 -0.36 5.19
N GLU A 273 -37.36 0.35 4.40
CA GLU A 273 -38.22 -0.20 3.35
C GLU A 273 -37.48 -0.27 2.00
N LEU A 274 -36.30 0.35 1.92
CA LEU A 274 -35.43 0.22 0.76
C LEU A 274 -34.80 -1.17 0.71
N PRO A 275 -34.72 -1.77 -0.49
CA PRO A 275 -33.84 -2.91 -0.76
C PRO A 275 -32.43 -2.70 -0.21
N VAL A 276 -31.82 -3.77 0.27
CA VAL A 276 -30.52 -3.71 0.97
C VAL A 276 -29.43 -3.14 0.06
N GLU A 277 -29.48 -3.45 -1.23
CA GLU A 277 -28.52 -2.98 -2.22
C GLU A 277 -28.62 -1.46 -2.38
N LEU A 278 -29.85 -0.91 -2.45
CA LEU A 278 -30.07 0.55 -2.50
C LEU A 278 -29.62 1.25 -1.21
N ARG A 279 -29.75 0.59 -0.06
CA ARG A 279 -29.24 1.14 1.20
C ARG A 279 -27.71 1.24 1.20
N TYR A 280 -27.03 0.28 0.57
CA TYR A 280 -25.58 0.34 0.39
C TYR A 280 -25.18 1.44 -0.58
N ASP A 281 -25.89 1.64 -1.69
CA ASP A 281 -25.63 2.73 -2.64
C ASP A 281 -25.74 4.09 -1.94
N VAL A 282 -26.87 4.32 -1.26
CA VAL A 282 -27.12 5.56 -0.51
C VAL A 282 -26.03 5.83 0.52
N LYS A 283 -25.56 4.78 1.21
CA LYS A 283 -24.48 4.91 2.19
C LYS A 283 -23.14 5.22 1.52
N ALA A 284 -22.87 4.64 0.37
CA ALA A 284 -21.62 4.87 -0.36
C ALA A 284 -21.52 6.30 -0.90
N PHE A 285 -22.57 6.80 -1.54
CA PHE A 285 -22.57 8.13 -2.19
C PHE A 285 -22.84 9.28 -1.21
N PHE A 286 -23.82 9.13 -0.30
CA PHE A 286 -24.32 10.25 0.52
C PHE A 286 -24.08 10.04 2.03
N GLY A 287 -23.50 8.91 2.44
CA GLY A 287 -23.30 8.53 3.85
C GLY A 287 -24.57 8.12 4.60
N SER A 288 -25.71 8.76 4.34
CA SER A 288 -27.01 8.44 4.97
C SER A 288 -28.20 8.72 4.06
N TYR A 289 -29.30 7.99 4.28
CA TYR A 289 -30.54 8.21 3.54
C TYR A 289 -31.10 9.60 3.71
N THR A 290 -31.00 10.18 4.90
CA THR A 290 -31.42 11.56 5.18
C THR A 290 -30.60 12.58 4.40
N ALA A 291 -29.29 12.35 4.24
CA ALA A 291 -28.41 13.24 3.48
C ALA A 291 -28.74 13.20 1.99
N GLY A 292 -28.80 12.00 1.39
CA GLY A 292 -29.16 11.86 -0.03
C GLY A 292 -30.57 12.40 -0.33
N CYS A 293 -31.52 12.24 0.60
CA CYS A 293 -32.86 12.81 0.51
C CYS A 293 -32.93 14.34 0.64
N SER A 294 -31.91 14.97 1.22
CA SER A 294 -31.81 16.43 1.35
C SER A 294 -31.11 17.05 0.16
N GLU A 295 -30.17 16.31 -0.44
CA GLU A 295 -29.48 16.66 -1.68
C GLU A 295 -30.39 16.55 -2.90
N ALA A 296 -31.33 15.59 -2.89
CA ALA A 296 -32.38 15.38 -3.90
C ALA A 296 -33.66 16.24 -3.72
#